data_AF-A0A953EEW5-F1
#
_entry.id   AF-A0A953EEW5-F1
#
_cell.length_a   1.000
_cell.length_b   1.000
_cell.length_c   1.000
_cell.angle_alpha   90.00
_cell.angle_beta   90.00
_cell.angle_gamma   90.00
#
_symmetry.space_group_name_H-M   'P 1'
#
loop_
_entity.id
_entity.type
_entity.pdbx_description
1 polymer ?
#
loop_
_entity_poly.entity_id
_entity_poly.type
_entity_poly.pdbx_seq_one_letter_code
_entity_poly.pdbx_strand_id
1 'polypeptide(L)'
;GAAARAGILIRDAEAIERAHDVTLVAFDKTGTLTEGKPRLAALHPAPGVTEAEALRLAAALQAGSEHPLARAVLARASGDVPPVAEFRALPGRGVAGRAAGRALLLGSPRALAESGADPAGLAALAEREAAEGRTLAWLIETAPAPRVLALLAFEDTEKPGAAPAIAGLHAMGVRTAMISGDSRAAAGAVAARLGLDVVEAEVLPADKAARIAAWRAAGERVAMVGDGVNDAPALAGADLGIAMGTGTDVAIQAAGITLLRGDPALVPAALEVTRRTLRKIRQNLGWAFGYNLLGLPLAALGYLSPMLAGAAMALSSVSVLANALLLARWKPARQGDAR
;
A
#
# COMPACT_ATOMS: atom_id res chain seq x y z
N GLY A 1 -10.37 20.99 -4.71
CA GLY A 1 -10.00 21.81 -5.88
C GLY A 1 -8.57 21.56 -6.35
N ALA A 2 -7.57 22.21 -5.74
CA ALA A 2 -6.15 22.06 -6.14
C ALA A 2 -5.64 20.61 -6.03
N ALA A 3 -5.93 19.94 -4.92
CA ALA A 3 -5.63 18.51 -4.72
C ALA A 3 -6.20 17.62 -5.85
N ALA A 4 -7.47 17.81 -6.20
CA ALA A 4 -8.13 17.03 -7.26
C ALA A 4 -7.45 17.20 -8.63
N ARG A 5 -7.01 18.42 -8.98
CA ARG A 5 -6.22 18.66 -10.21
C ARG A 5 -4.87 17.95 -10.21
N ALA A 6 -4.33 17.66 -9.03
CA ALA A 6 -3.11 16.86 -8.86
C ALA A 6 -3.39 15.35 -8.77
N GLY A 7 -4.65 14.92 -8.92
CA GLY A 7 -5.04 13.52 -8.82
C GLY A 7 -5.24 13.03 -7.38
N ILE A 8 -5.48 13.93 -6.43
CA ILE A 8 -5.72 13.61 -5.02
C ILE A 8 -7.15 14.00 -4.66
N LEU A 9 -8.00 13.01 -4.41
CA LEU A 9 -9.35 13.21 -3.91
C LEU A 9 -9.35 13.08 -2.39
N ILE A 10 -9.95 14.06 -1.73
CA ILE A 10 -10.14 14.07 -0.28
C ILE A 10 -11.64 14.00 -0.05
N ARG A 11 -12.09 12.99 0.69
CA ARG A 11 -13.51 12.68 0.86
C ARG A 11 -14.24 13.73 1.69
N ASP A 12 -13.65 14.11 2.82
CA ASP A 12 -14.28 14.98 3.81
C ASP A 12 -13.24 15.83 4.56
N ALA A 13 -13.74 16.76 5.39
CA ALA A 13 -12.89 17.64 6.19
C ALA A 13 -12.13 16.88 7.30
N GLU A 14 -12.69 15.77 7.79
CA GLU A 14 -12.08 14.96 8.82
C GLU A 14 -10.77 14.32 8.31
N ALA A 15 -10.75 13.85 7.07
CA ALA A 15 -9.54 13.37 6.42
C ALA A 15 -8.43 14.44 6.36
N ILE A 16 -8.79 15.72 6.21
CA ILE A 16 -7.83 16.84 6.23
C ILE A 16 -7.22 16.99 7.62
N GLU A 17 -8.05 16.95 8.67
CA GLU A 17 -7.62 17.06 10.07
C GLU A 17 -6.71 15.89 10.46
N ARG A 18 -7.14 14.66 10.19
CA ARG A 18 -6.38 13.45 10.54
C ARG A 18 -5.04 13.38 9.79
N ALA A 19 -4.97 13.82 8.53
CA ALA A 19 -3.72 13.85 7.75
C ALA A 19 -2.64 14.79 8.33
N HIS A 20 -3.01 15.77 9.15
CA HIS A 20 -2.06 16.65 9.81
C HIS A 20 -1.16 15.92 10.79
N ASP A 21 -1.78 15.05 11.59
CA ASP A 21 -1.20 14.43 12.77
C ASP A 21 -0.45 13.14 12.43
N VAL A 22 -0.52 12.66 11.19
CA VAL A 22 0.13 11.41 10.75
C VAL A 22 1.63 11.43 11.07
N THR A 23 2.07 10.43 11.82
CA THR A 23 3.47 10.19 12.22
C THR A 23 4.07 8.98 11.52
N LEU A 24 3.23 8.01 11.11
CA LEU A 24 3.63 6.79 10.43
C LEU A 24 2.75 6.55 9.19
N VAL A 25 3.37 6.33 8.03
CA VAL A 25 2.68 5.81 6.85
C VAL A 25 3.03 4.34 6.64
N ALA A 26 2.04 3.48 6.76
CA ALA A 26 2.12 2.06 6.45
C ALA A 26 1.67 1.82 5.01
N PHE A 27 2.49 1.16 4.22
CA PHE A 27 2.19 0.77 2.84
C PHE A 27 1.92 -0.72 2.77
N ASP A 28 0.89 -1.13 2.04
CA ASP A 28 0.90 -2.48 1.47
C ASP A 28 2.03 -2.59 0.44
N LYS A 29 2.60 -3.79 0.29
CA LYS A 29 3.66 -4.02 -0.70
C LYS A 29 3.06 -4.09 -2.12
N THR A 30 2.20 -5.07 -2.35
CA THR A 30 1.81 -5.52 -3.68
C THR A 30 0.82 -4.54 -4.29
N GLY A 31 1.10 -4.01 -5.48
CA GLY A 31 0.19 -3.09 -6.16
C GLY A 31 0.17 -1.66 -5.59
N THR A 32 0.78 -1.44 -4.42
CA THR A 32 0.99 -0.11 -3.84
C THR A 32 2.43 0.37 -4.05
N LEU A 33 3.43 -0.28 -3.45
CA LEU A 33 4.85 0.01 -3.67
C LEU A 33 5.40 -0.66 -4.94
N THR A 34 4.82 -1.79 -5.33
CA THR A 34 5.16 -2.52 -6.55
C THR A 34 4.04 -2.38 -7.59
N GLU A 35 4.31 -2.79 -8.84
CA GLU A 35 3.35 -2.75 -9.93
C GLU A 35 2.13 -3.67 -9.73
N GLY A 36 2.23 -4.67 -8.85
CA GLY A 36 1.17 -5.66 -8.63
C GLY A 36 1.04 -6.64 -9.80
N LYS A 37 2.08 -6.74 -10.63
CA LYS A 37 2.14 -7.58 -11.83
C LYS A 37 3.35 -8.50 -11.72
N PRO A 38 3.31 -9.49 -10.81
CA PRO A 38 4.43 -10.38 -10.61
C PRO A 38 4.71 -11.19 -11.89
N ARG A 39 5.99 -11.43 -12.17
CA ARG A 39 6.47 -12.35 -13.20
C ARG A 39 7.18 -13.53 -12.57
N LEU A 40 7.07 -14.71 -13.18
CA LEU A 40 7.86 -15.87 -12.78
C LEU A 40 9.30 -15.68 -13.27
N ALA A 41 10.15 -15.14 -12.40
CA ALA A 41 11.53 -14.79 -12.70
C ALA A 41 12.41 -16.05 -12.84
N ALA A 42 12.22 -17.01 -11.94
CA ALA A 42 12.95 -18.26 -11.96
C ALA A 42 12.07 -19.44 -11.52
N LEU A 43 12.33 -20.61 -12.11
CA LEU A 43 11.80 -21.90 -11.69
C LEU A 43 12.96 -22.86 -11.53
N HIS A 44 13.16 -23.34 -10.32
CA HIS A 44 14.26 -24.21 -9.95
C HIS A 44 13.71 -25.61 -9.62
N PRO A 45 13.79 -26.57 -10.54
CA PRO A 45 13.28 -27.92 -10.29
C PRO A 45 14.17 -28.67 -9.30
N ALA A 46 13.55 -29.56 -8.52
CA ALA A 46 14.26 -30.48 -7.66
C ALA A 46 15.01 -31.55 -8.48
N PRO A 47 16.04 -32.22 -7.92
CA PRO A 47 16.74 -33.30 -8.59
C PRO A 47 15.78 -34.37 -9.13
N GLY A 48 15.90 -34.71 -10.42
CA GLY A 48 15.04 -35.69 -11.08
C GLY A 48 13.70 -35.16 -11.59
N VAL A 49 13.42 -33.85 -11.43
CA VAL A 49 12.26 -33.17 -12.03
C VAL A 49 12.75 -32.25 -13.15
N THR A 50 12.03 -32.21 -14.27
CA THR A 50 12.33 -31.27 -15.36
C THR A 50 11.61 -29.94 -15.15
N GLU A 51 12.17 -28.82 -15.62
CA GLU A 51 11.50 -27.51 -15.58
C GLU A 51 10.13 -27.58 -16.27
N ALA A 52 10.04 -28.27 -17.43
CA ALA A 52 8.79 -28.44 -18.17
C ALA A 52 7.74 -29.20 -17.36
N GLU A 53 8.11 -30.27 -16.65
CA GLU A 53 7.20 -31.03 -15.80
C GLU A 53 6.71 -30.19 -14.63
N ALA A 54 7.64 -29.56 -13.90
CA ALA A 54 7.31 -28.70 -12.76
C ALA A 54 6.39 -27.54 -13.15
N LEU A 55 6.69 -26.87 -14.27
CA LEU A 55 5.88 -25.77 -14.79
C LEU A 55 4.48 -26.24 -15.17
N ARG A 56 4.37 -27.39 -15.86
CA ARG A 56 3.07 -27.97 -16.24
C ARG A 56 2.20 -28.29 -15.02
N LEU A 57 2.78 -28.86 -13.97
CA LEU A 57 2.05 -29.19 -12.73
C LEU A 57 1.68 -27.94 -11.92
N ALA A 58 2.57 -26.95 -11.85
CA ALA A 58 2.28 -25.66 -11.22
C ALA A 58 1.16 -24.93 -11.97
N ALA A 59 1.19 -24.92 -13.31
CA ALA A 59 0.15 -24.33 -14.15
C ALA A 59 -1.21 -24.99 -13.92
N ALA A 60 -1.25 -26.32 -13.77
CA ALA A 60 -2.48 -27.05 -13.48
C ALA A 60 -3.15 -26.60 -12.18
N LEU A 61 -2.36 -26.46 -11.10
CA LEU A 61 -2.88 -25.93 -9.84
C LEU A 61 -3.32 -24.47 -9.94
N GLN A 62 -2.67 -23.68 -10.80
CA GLN A 62 -2.96 -22.25 -10.94
C GLN A 62 -4.11 -21.94 -11.90
N ALA A 63 -4.52 -22.88 -12.75
CA ALA A 63 -5.60 -22.68 -13.73
C ALA A 63 -6.95 -22.28 -13.09
N GLY A 64 -7.19 -22.69 -11.84
CA GLY A 64 -8.39 -22.34 -11.08
C GLY A 64 -8.28 -21.09 -10.19
N SER A 65 -7.15 -20.38 -10.24
CA SER A 65 -6.83 -19.27 -9.33
C SER A 65 -6.80 -17.92 -10.05
N GLU A 66 -7.50 -16.93 -9.52
CA GLU A 66 -7.45 -15.55 -10.04
C GLU A 66 -6.25 -14.74 -9.52
N HIS A 67 -5.42 -15.35 -8.67
CA HIS A 67 -4.31 -14.67 -8.01
C HIS A 67 -3.26 -14.16 -9.03
N PRO A 68 -2.65 -12.98 -8.84
CA PRO A 68 -1.63 -12.46 -9.77
C PRO A 68 -0.46 -13.44 -10.03
N LEU A 69 0.01 -14.13 -9.00
CA LEU A 69 1.03 -15.19 -9.13
C LEU A 69 0.57 -16.37 -10.02
N ALA A 70 -0.73 -16.69 -10.04
CA ALA A 70 -1.27 -17.73 -10.90
C ALA A 70 -1.12 -17.35 -12.37
N ARG A 71 -1.49 -16.11 -12.70
CA ARG A 71 -1.31 -15.53 -14.05
C ARG A 71 0.16 -15.53 -14.47
N ALA A 72 1.08 -15.25 -13.55
CA ALA A 72 2.52 -15.27 -13.80
C ALA A 72 3.04 -16.67 -14.19
N VAL A 73 2.55 -17.73 -13.53
CA VAL A 73 2.86 -19.12 -13.89
C VAL A 73 2.26 -19.48 -15.24
N LEU A 74 0.96 -19.18 -15.43
CA LEU A 74 0.23 -19.50 -16.67
C LEU A 74 0.82 -18.79 -17.89
N ALA A 75 1.34 -17.56 -17.74
CA ALA A 75 1.98 -16.83 -18.83
C ALA A 75 3.29 -17.48 -19.32
N ARG A 76 3.97 -18.28 -18.48
CA ARG A 76 5.18 -19.01 -18.86
C ARG A 76 4.86 -20.44 -19.31
N ALA A 77 3.72 -20.99 -18.90
CA ALA A 77 3.29 -22.33 -19.30
C ALA A 77 3.00 -22.39 -20.80
N SER A 78 3.51 -23.42 -21.46
CA SER A 78 3.26 -23.70 -22.88
C SER A 78 2.71 -25.11 -23.04
N GLY A 79 1.77 -25.30 -23.96
CA GLY A 79 1.16 -26.61 -24.24
C GLY A 79 -0.05 -26.91 -23.36
N ASP A 80 -0.41 -28.18 -23.29
CA ASP A 80 -1.65 -28.63 -22.67
C ASP A 80 -1.53 -28.68 -21.14
N VAL A 81 -2.36 -27.90 -20.44
CA VAL A 81 -2.39 -27.83 -18.97
C VAL A 81 -3.37 -28.88 -18.47
N PRO A 82 -2.93 -29.87 -17.67
CA PRO A 82 -3.82 -30.92 -17.23
C PRO A 82 -4.91 -30.35 -16.31
N PRO A 83 -6.13 -30.92 -16.34
CA PRO A 83 -7.20 -30.49 -15.46
C PRO A 83 -6.83 -30.76 -14.00
N VAL A 84 -7.24 -29.85 -13.12
CA VAL A 84 -7.11 -30.01 -11.67
C VAL A 84 -8.42 -30.52 -11.07
N ALA A 85 -8.34 -31.59 -10.29
CA ALA A 85 -9.42 -32.09 -9.45
C ALA A 85 -9.21 -31.65 -8.00
N GLU A 86 -10.30 -31.56 -7.23
CA GLU A 86 -10.26 -31.21 -5.80
C GLU A 86 -9.49 -29.91 -5.48
N PHE A 87 -9.59 -28.90 -6.35
CA PHE A 87 -8.93 -27.61 -6.13
C PHE A 87 -9.39 -26.96 -4.81
N ARG A 88 -8.43 -26.51 -4.01
CA ARG A 88 -8.67 -25.80 -2.75
C ARG A 88 -7.72 -24.62 -2.63
N ALA A 89 -8.27 -23.42 -2.42
CA ALA A 89 -7.51 -22.26 -1.99
C ALA A 89 -7.27 -22.33 -0.48
N LEU A 90 -6.02 -22.18 -0.05
CA LEU A 90 -5.59 -22.22 1.35
C LEU A 90 -5.05 -20.83 1.72
N PRO A 91 -5.85 -19.96 2.37
CA PRO A 91 -5.44 -18.60 2.72
C PRO A 91 -4.10 -18.57 3.48
N GLY A 92 -3.16 -17.75 3.00
CA GLY A 92 -1.80 -17.63 3.57
C GLY A 92 -0.85 -18.81 3.28
N ARG A 93 -1.33 -19.87 2.63
CA ARG A 93 -0.57 -21.10 2.36
C ARG A 93 -0.42 -21.39 0.87
N GLY A 94 -1.39 -21.04 0.04
CA GLY A 94 -1.33 -21.23 -1.41
C GLY A 94 -2.54 -22.00 -1.95
N VAL A 95 -2.32 -22.92 -2.88
CA VAL A 95 -3.37 -23.72 -3.52
C VAL A 95 -3.00 -25.20 -3.53
N ALA A 96 -3.99 -26.06 -3.36
CA ALA A 96 -3.82 -27.51 -3.39
C ALA A 96 -4.82 -28.17 -4.35
N GLY A 97 -4.48 -29.34 -4.85
CA GLY A 97 -5.36 -30.10 -5.75
C GLY A 97 -4.68 -31.36 -6.29
N ARG A 98 -5.40 -32.09 -7.14
CA ARG A 98 -4.88 -33.27 -7.84
C ARG A 98 -4.75 -32.98 -9.32
N ALA A 99 -3.56 -33.18 -9.89
CA ALA A 99 -3.32 -33.04 -11.33
C ALA A 99 -2.43 -34.17 -11.82
N ALA A 100 -2.72 -34.71 -13.01
CA ALA A 100 -1.99 -35.85 -13.59
C ALA A 100 -1.83 -37.04 -12.62
N GLY A 101 -2.86 -37.32 -11.80
CA GLY A 101 -2.85 -38.40 -10.80
C GLY A 101 -2.07 -38.11 -9.51
N ARG A 102 -1.45 -36.93 -9.38
CA ARG A 102 -0.58 -36.55 -8.25
C ARG A 102 -1.31 -35.61 -7.31
N ALA A 103 -1.14 -35.78 -6.00
CA ALA A 103 -1.63 -34.84 -4.99
C ALA A 103 -0.60 -33.74 -4.79
N LEU A 104 -0.98 -32.49 -5.10
CA LEU A 104 -0.05 -31.37 -5.21
C LEU A 104 -0.48 -30.20 -4.33
N LEU A 105 0.52 -29.46 -3.87
CA LEU A 105 0.40 -28.20 -3.14
C LEU A 105 1.40 -27.22 -3.76
N LEU A 106 0.92 -26.05 -4.19
CA LEU A 106 1.77 -24.93 -4.57
C LEU A 106 1.60 -23.84 -3.52
N GLY A 107 2.62 -23.62 -2.71
CA GLY A 107 2.44 -22.84 -1.48
C GLY A 107 3.63 -22.05 -0.98
N SER A 108 3.37 -21.20 0.01
CA SER A 108 4.37 -20.33 0.63
C SER A 108 5.44 -21.13 1.40
N PRO A 109 6.55 -20.50 1.84
CA PRO A 109 7.52 -21.16 2.73
C PRO A 109 6.89 -21.73 4.01
N ARG A 110 5.80 -21.12 4.51
CA ARG A 110 5.01 -21.66 5.61
C ARG A 110 4.36 -23.00 5.25
N ALA A 111 3.80 -23.11 4.04
CA ALA A 111 3.19 -24.35 3.56
C ALA A 111 4.23 -25.48 3.40
N LEU A 112 5.46 -25.14 2.99
CA LEU A 112 6.58 -26.10 2.99
C LEU A 112 6.86 -26.61 4.41
N ALA A 113 7.03 -25.72 5.38
CA ALA A 113 7.32 -26.09 6.76
C ALA A 113 6.21 -26.96 7.37
N GLU A 114 4.95 -26.63 7.14
CA GLU A 114 3.78 -27.40 7.62
C GLU A 114 3.62 -28.75 6.89
N SER A 115 4.11 -28.89 5.66
CA SER A 115 4.05 -30.14 4.89
C SER A 115 5.05 -31.20 5.34
N GLY A 116 6.13 -30.79 6.01
CA GLY A 116 7.24 -31.66 6.40
C GLY A 116 8.12 -32.14 5.24
N ALA A 117 7.95 -31.61 4.02
CA ALA A 117 8.78 -31.96 2.88
C ALA A 117 10.21 -31.38 3.00
N ASP A 118 11.20 -32.17 2.61
CA ASP A 118 12.59 -31.70 2.48
C ASP A 118 12.71 -30.71 1.30
N PRO A 119 13.34 -29.52 1.48
CA PRO A 119 13.68 -28.58 0.40
C PRO A 119 14.47 -29.16 -0.77
N ALA A 120 14.96 -30.41 -0.69
CA ALA A 120 15.60 -31.15 -1.77
C ALA A 120 16.83 -30.44 -2.35
N GLY A 121 17.64 -29.82 -1.47
CA GLY A 121 18.84 -29.06 -1.83
C GLY A 121 18.58 -27.63 -2.35
N LEU A 122 17.32 -27.20 -2.47
CA LEU A 122 16.96 -25.87 -2.97
C LEU A 122 16.95 -24.79 -1.88
N ALA A 123 17.21 -25.12 -0.61
CA ALA A 123 17.16 -24.17 0.51
C ALA A 123 18.09 -22.96 0.31
N ALA A 124 19.35 -23.19 -0.05
CA ALA A 124 20.31 -22.11 -0.29
C ALA A 124 19.93 -21.23 -1.48
N LEU A 125 19.25 -21.81 -2.48
CA LEU A 125 18.76 -21.06 -3.63
C LEU A 125 17.53 -20.21 -3.25
N ALA A 126 16.62 -20.77 -2.46
CA ALA A 126 15.49 -20.03 -1.88
C ALA A 126 15.98 -18.81 -1.08
N GLU A 127 17.01 -18.97 -0.25
CA GLU A 127 17.58 -17.85 0.50
C GLU A 127 18.13 -16.74 -0.41
N ARG A 128 18.83 -17.10 -1.49
CA ARG A 128 19.35 -16.13 -2.48
C ARG A 128 18.24 -15.40 -3.20
N GLU A 129 17.24 -16.14 -3.69
CA GLU A 129 16.08 -15.59 -4.38
C GLU A 129 15.29 -14.64 -3.47
N ALA A 130 15.09 -15.02 -2.19
CA ALA A 130 14.44 -14.16 -1.21
C ALA A 130 15.29 -12.93 -0.86
N ALA A 131 16.61 -13.05 -0.79
CA ALA A 131 17.51 -11.91 -0.56
C ALA A 131 17.46 -10.88 -1.70
N GLU A 132 17.03 -11.28 -2.91
CA GLU A 132 16.75 -10.37 -4.02
C GLU A 132 15.36 -9.72 -3.96
N GLY A 133 14.57 -9.98 -2.92
CA GLY A 133 13.22 -9.44 -2.76
C GLY A 133 12.14 -10.24 -3.49
N ARG A 134 12.45 -11.45 -3.98
CA ARG A 134 11.50 -12.27 -4.73
C ARG A 134 10.57 -13.04 -3.80
N THR A 135 9.30 -13.08 -4.16
CA THR A 135 8.28 -13.88 -3.47
C THR A 135 8.47 -15.35 -3.86
N LEU A 136 8.51 -16.26 -2.90
CA LEU A 136 8.76 -17.68 -3.16
C LEU A 136 7.49 -18.52 -3.05
N ALA A 137 7.37 -19.52 -3.93
CA ALA A 137 6.41 -20.60 -3.78
C ALA A 137 7.08 -21.96 -4.03
N TRP A 138 6.65 -22.97 -3.29
CA TRP A 138 7.13 -24.34 -3.37
C TRP A 138 6.05 -25.21 -3.99
N LEU A 139 6.41 -25.92 -5.06
CA LEU A 139 5.60 -26.98 -5.62
C LEU A 139 5.95 -28.28 -4.88
N ILE A 140 4.96 -28.87 -4.23
CA ILE A 140 5.12 -30.02 -3.34
C ILE A 140 4.14 -31.10 -3.78
N GLU A 141 4.64 -32.33 -3.90
CA GLU A 141 3.78 -33.52 -3.97
C GLU A 141 3.54 -34.03 -2.56
N THR A 142 2.28 -34.13 -2.13
CA THR A 142 1.91 -34.40 -0.75
C THR A 142 1.70 -35.88 -0.45
N ALA A 143 1.59 -36.74 -1.47
CA ALA A 143 1.39 -38.17 -1.33
C ALA A 143 2.15 -38.95 -2.44
N PRO A 144 2.68 -40.16 -2.15
CA PRO A 144 2.53 -40.94 -0.91
C PRO A 144 3.38 -40.43 0.26
N ALA A 145 4.44 -39.68 -0.01
CA ALA A 145 5.22 -38.96 1.00
C ALA A 145 5.48 -37.51 0.51
N PRO A 146 5.50 -36.51 1.40
CA PRO A 146 5.78 -35.13 1.03
C PRO A 146 7.16 -34.98 0.38
N ARG A 147 7.21 -34.46 -0.85
CA ARG A 147 8.47 -34.11 -1.52
C ARG A 147 8.34 -32.83 -2.33
N VAL A 148 9.39 -32.01 -2.33
CA VAL A 148 9.48 -30.82 -3.18
C VAL A 148 9.76 -31.23 -4.62
N LEU A 149 9.01 -30.63 -5.55
CA LEU A 149 9.20 -30.79 -6.99
C LEU A 149 9.92 -29.60 -7.61
N ALA A 150 9.65 -28.39 -7.10
CA ALA A 150 10.31 -27.18 -7.57
C ALA A 150 10.14 -26.01 -6.59
N LEU A 151 11.06 -25.07 -6.69
CA LEU A 151 10.97 -23.72 -6.15
C LEU A 151 10.62 -22.75 -7.29
N LEU A 152 9.64 -21.89 -7.07
CA LEU A 152 9.23 -20.82 -7.97
C LEU A 152 9.54 -19.49 -7.30
N ALA A 153 10.23 -18.60 -8.02
CA ALA A 153 10.56 -17.26 -7.56
C ALA A 153 9.87 -16.22 -8.44
N PHE A 154 9.08 -15.37 -7.80
CA PHE A 154 8.29 -14.33 -8.44
C PHE A 154 8.88 -12.96 -8.13
N GLU A 155 9.01 -12.15 -9.17
CA GLU A 155 9.51 -10.80 -9.06
C GLU A 155 8.37 -9.82 -9.38
N ASP A 156 8.18 -8.83 -8.52
CA ASP A 156 7.24 -7.74 -8.75
C ASP A 156 8.02 -6.42 -8.69
N THR A 157 8.06 -5.72 -9.82
CA THR A 157 8.88 -4.52 -9.98
C THR A 157 8.36 -3.41 -9.07
N GLU A 158 9.25 -2.74 -8.36
CA GLU A 158 8.92 -1.53 -7.60
C GLU A 158 8.45 -0.42 -8.54
N LYS A 159 7.43 0.33 -8.14
CA LYS A 159 6.99 1.50 -8.92
C LYS A 159 8.07 2.57 -8.89
N PRO A 160 8.28 3.30 -10.01
CA PRO A 160 9.23 4.41 -10.05
C PRO A 160 8.98 5.50 -8.98
N GLY A 161 7.72 5.67 -8.57
CA GLY A 161 7.34 6.61 -7.53
C GLY A 161 7.56 6.14 -6.08
N ALA A 162 7.92 4.87 -5.85
CA ALA A 162 7.99 4.29 -4.51
C ALA A 162 9.11 4.92 -3.67
N ALA A 163 10.37 4.84 -4.10
CA ALA A 163 11.50 5.44 -3.36
C ALA A 163 11.34 6.97 -3.18
N PRO A 164 10.91 7.75 -4.20
CA PRO A 164 10.58 9.16 -4.04
C PRO A 164 9.47 9.43 -3.00
N ALA A 165 8.47 8.55 -2.89
CA ALA A 165 7.44 8.67 -1.87
C ALA A 165 8.02 8.52 -0.46
N ILE A 166 8.86 7.51 -0.24
CA ILE A 166 9.52 7.28 1.05
C ILE A 166 10.39 8.47 1.43
N ALA A 167 11.26 8.92 0.51
CA ALA A 167 12.11 10.09 0.74
C ALA A 167 11.30 11.37 1.03
N GLY A 168 10.19 11.59 0.32
CA GLY A 168 9.28 12.71 0.56
C GLY A 168 8.63 12.67 1.95
N LEU A 169 8.24 11.49 2.42
CA LEU A 169 7.71 11.30 3.78
C LEU A 169 8.76 11.55 4.85
N HIS A 170 9.97 11.05 4.67
CA HIS A 170 11.10 11.30 5.57
C HIS A 170 11.43 12.80 5.66
N ALA A 171 11.43 13.51 4.54
CA ALA A 171 11.62 14.97 4.53
C ALA A 171 10.52 15.73 5.30
N MET A 172 9.34 15.12 5.48
CA MET A 172 8.24 15.63 6.28
C MET A 172 8.29 15.21 7.76
N GLY A 173 9.33 14.46 8.15
CA GLY A 173 9.48 13.88 9.49
C GLY A 173 8.52 12.73 9.77
N VAL A 174 7.99 12.08 8.73
CA VAL A 174 7.02 10.98 8.84
C VAL A 174 7.75 9.66 8.63
N ARG A 175 7.57 8.72 9.56
CA ARG A 175 8.13 7.38 9.47
C ARG A 175 7.36 6.55 8.44
N THR A 176 8.01 5.52 7.92
CA THR A 176 7.47 4.66 6.87
C THR A 176 7.54 3.20 7.27
N ALA A 177 6.44 2.48 7.06
CA ALA A 177 6.34 1.05 7.30
C ALA A 177 5.85 0.33 6.06
N MET A 178 6.26 -0.92 5.89
CA MET A 178 5.68 -1.83 4.89
C MET A 178 5.05 -3.03 5.58
N ILE A 179 3.83 -3.37 5.18
CA ILE A 179 3.14 -4.60 5.57
C ILE A 179 3.11 -5.52 4.35
N SER A 180 3.56 -6.77 4.52
CA SER A 180 3.57 -7.75 3.44
C SER A 180 3.30 -9.17 3.95
N GLY A 181 2.68 -9.98 3.10
CA GLY A 181 2.56 -11.43 3.32
C GLY A 181 3.80 -12.22 2.91
N ASP A 182 4.80 -11.57 2.32
CA ASP A 182 6.06 -12.19 1.90
C ASP A 182 6.93 -12.61 3.08
N SER A 183 7.92 -13.46 2.80
CA SER A 183 8.91 -13.85 3.80
C SER A 183 9.70 -12.65 4.33
N ARG A 184 10.23 -12.77 5.55
CA ARG A 184 11.06 -11.73 6.16
C ARG A 184 12.24 -11.30 5.28
N ALA A 185 12.88 -12.26 4.61
CA ALA A 185 14.01 -11.97 3.72
C ALA A 185 13.59 -11.13 2.51
N ALA A 186 12.50 -11.51 1.83
CA ALA A 186 12.01 -10.79 0.66
C ALA A 186 11.51 -9.39 1.02
N ALA A 187 10.71 -9.27 2.07
CA ALA A 187 10.23 -7.99 2.56
C ALA A 187 11.40 -7.08 3.03
N GLY A 188 12.39 -7.66 3.72
CA GLY A 188 13.59 -6.94 4.15
C GLY A 188 14.42 -6.39 2.99
N ALA A 189 14.57 -7.16 1.91
CA ALA A 189 15.31 -6.71 0.72
C ALA A 189 14.63 -5.52 0.02
N VAL A 190 13.30 -5.58 -0.16
CA VAL A 190 12.52 -4.45 -0.72
C VAL A 190 12.60 -3.24 0.20
N ALA A 191 12.49 -3.44 1.52
CA ALA A 191 12.60 -2.37 2.49
C ALA A 191 13.95 -1.67 2.47
N ALA A 192 15.04 -2.42 2.38
CA ALA A 192 16.40 -1.88 2.30
C ALA A 192 16.60 -1.05 1.02
N ARG A 193 16.06 -1.51 -0.11
CA ARG A 193 16.12 -0.77 -1.39
C ARG A 193 15.36 0.54 -1.37
N LEU A 194 14.16 0.54 -0.76
CA LEU A 194 13.29 1.71 -0.70
C LEU A 194 13.60 2.65 0.47
N GLY A 195 14.37 2.19 1.47
CA GLY A 195 14.70 2.96 2.67
C GLY A 195 13.57 3.00 3.71
N LEU A 196 12.82 1.91 3.88
CA LEU A 196 11.71 1.84 4.85
C LEU A 196 12.22 1.70 6.31
N ASP A 197 11.52 2.33 7.26
CA ASP A 197 11.92 2.30 8.69
C ASP A 197 11.47 1.03 9.41
N VAL A 198 10.31 0.49 9.03
CA VAL A 198 9.68 -0.66 9.68
C VAL A 198 9.16 -1.65 8.63
N VAL A 199 9.34 -2.94 8.90
CA VAL A 199 8.88 -4.01 8.02
C VAL A 199 8.11 -5.04 8.84
N GLU A 200 6.87 -5.27 8.45
CA GLU A 200 6.02 -6.34 8.99
C GLU A 200 5.80 -7.37 7.87
N ALA A 201 6.56 -8.44 7.93
CA ALA A 201 6.52 -9.53 6.97
C ALA A 201 5.64 -10.69 7.46
N GLU A 202 5.28 -11.59 6.55
CA GLU A 202 4.47 -12.79 6.82
C GLU A 202 3.09 -12.47 7.44
N VAL A 203 2.56 -11.27 7.19
CA VAL A 203 1.27 -10.81 7.70
C VAL A 203 0.13 -11.29 6.81
N LEU A 204 -0.83 -11.99 7.40
CA LEU A 204 -2.04 -12.41 6.68
C LEU A 204 -2.99 -11.21 6.48
N PRO A 205 -3.83 -11.21 5.43
CA PRO A 205 -4.80 -10.14 5.21
C PRO A 205 -5.66 -9.80 6.43
N ALA A 206 -6.12 -10.81 7.18
CA ALA A 206 -6.92 -10.63 8.40
C ALA A 206 -6.16 -9.94 9.54
N ASP A 207 -4.83 -10.09 9.57
CA ASP A 207 -3.97 -9.60 10.65
C ASP A 207 -3.43 -8.18 10.38
N LYS A 208 -3.60 -7.66 9.15
CA LYS A 208 -3.16 -6.30 8.79
C LYS A 208 -3.81 -5.24 9.69
N ALA A 209 -5.12 -5.35 9.94
CA ALA A 209 -5.84 -4.41 10.80
C ALA A 209 -5.34 -4.47 12.26
N ALA A 210 -5.00 -5.66 12.75
CA ALA A 210 -4.43 -5.84 14.09
C ALA A 210 -3.06 -5.17 14.21
N ARG A 211 -2.24 -5.21 13.14
CA ARG A 211 -0.95 -4.53 13.11
C ARG A 211 -1.09 -3.02 13.16
N ILE A 212 -2.03 -2.47 12.39
CA ILE A 212 -2.36 -1.03 12.44
C ILE A 212 -2.81 -0.64 13.85
N ALA A 213 -3.69 -1.43 14.48
CA ALA A 213 -4.14 -1.19 15.85
C ALA A 213 -2.99 -1.21 16.87
N ALA A 214 -2.01 -2.10 16.70
CA ALA A 214 -0.84 -2.17 17.58
C ALA A 214 0.03 -0.90 17.53
N TRP A 215 0.28 -0.35 16.33
CA TRP A 215 1.01 0.91 16.20
C TRP A 215 0.23 2.10 16.78
N ARG A 216 -1.09 2.13 16.57
CA ARG A 216 -1.95 3.16 17.17
C ARG A 216 -1.94 3.11 18.69
N ALA A 217 -1.98 1.90 19.27
CA ALA A 217 -1.85 1.70 20.72
C ALA A 217 -0.47 2.13 21.25
N ALA A 218 0.58 2.06 20.42
CA ALA A 218 1.91 2.58 20.74
C ALA A 218 2.04 4.11 20.60
N GLY A 219 0.95 4.81 20.27
CA GLY A 219 0.90 6.27 20.17
C GLY A 219 1.17 6.82 18.76
N GLU A 220 1.38 5.96 17.76
CA GLU A 220 1.54 6.40 16.38
C GLU A 220 0.19 6.83 15.77
N ARG A 221 0.22 7.87 14.94
CA ARG A 221 -0.90 8.30 14.11
C ARG A 221 -0.70 7.69 12.73
N VAL A 222 -1.45 6.64 12.43
CA VAL A 222 -1.15 5.75 11.31
C VAL A 222 -1.99 6.10 10.09
N ALA A 223 -1.32 6.39 8.97
CA ALA A 223 -1.92 6.37 7.65
C ALA A 223 -1.66 5.02 6.97
N MET A 224 -2.69 4.34 6.48
CA MET A 224 -2.55 3.10 5.70
C MET A 224 -2.73 3.42 4.22
N VAL A 225 -1.82 2.92 3.38
CA VAL A 225 -1.86 3.05 1.91
C VAL A 225 -2.03 1.67 1.30
N GLY A 226 -3.06 1.49 0.47
CA GLY A 226 -3.35 0.20 -0.16
C GLY A 226 -4.20 0.33 -1.43
N ASP A 227 -4.30 -0.76 -2.17
CA ASP A 227 -5.11 -0.85 -3.41
C ASP A 227 -6.13 -2.01 -3.36
N GLY A 228 -6.00 -2.98 -2.46
CA GLY A 228 -6.78 -4.21 -2.52
C GLY A 228 -8.07 -4.24 -1.68
N VAL A 229 -8.97 -5.18 -2.02
CA VAL A 229 -10.06 -5.66 -1.13
C VAL A 229 -9.50 -6.14 0.20
N ASN A 230 -8.33 -6.77 0.16
CA ASN A 230 -7.61 -7.31 1.31
C ASN A 230 -7.14 -6.22 2.29
N ASP A 231 -7.05 -4.97 1.83
CA ASP A 231 -6.58 -3.85 2.65
C ASP A 231 -7.73 -3.02 3.21
N ALA A 232 -8.96 -3.20 2.75
CA ALA A 232 -10.09 -2.41 3.19
C ALA A 232 -10.27 -2.41 4.73
N PRO A 233 -10.14 -3.55 5.46
CA PRO A 233 -10.19 -3.53 6.92
C PRO A 233 -9.03 -2.73 7.56
N ALA A 234 -7.83 -2.79 6.98
CA ALA A 234 -6.67 -2.04 7.48
C ALA A 234 -6.79 -0.55 7.18
N LEU A 235 -7.30 -0.18 6.00
CA LEU A 235 -7.60 1.20 5.60
C LEU A 235 -8.64 1.83 6.52
N ALA A 236 -9.70 1.10 6.86
CA ALA A 236 -10.75 1.55 7.76
C ALA A 236 -10.28 1.61 9.24
N GLY A 237 -9.36 0.72 9.64
CA GLY A 237 -8.81 0.67 11.00
C GLY A 237 -7.70 1.68 11.30
N ALA A 238 -7.13 2.31 10.26
CA ALA A 238 -6.12 3.36 10.38
C ALA A 238 -6.75 4.71 10.78
N ASP A 239 -5.93 5.63 11.30
CA ASP A 239 -6.40 7.00 11.53
C ASP A 239 -6.72 7.67 10.19
N LEU A 240 -5.93 7.39 9.15
CA LEU A 240 -6.17 7.83 7.78
C LEU A 240 -5.98 6.70 6.76
N GLY A 241 -7.05 6.30 6.09
CA GLY A 241 -6.97 5.42 4.91
C GLY A 241 -6.66 6.23 3.64
N ILE A 242 -5.67 5.79 2.87
CA ILE A 242 -5.30 6.32 1.55
C ILE A 242 -5.41 5.18 0.52
N ALA A 243 -6.41 5.25 -0.35
CA ALA A 243 -6.58 4.25 -1.41
C ALA A 243 -5.87 4.67 -2.71
N MET A 244 -5.28 3.71 -3.39
CA MET A 244 -4.83 3.87 -4.77
C MET A 244 -6.04 3.79 -5.71
N GLY A 245 -6.07 4.62 -6.75
CA GLY A 245 -7.17 4.70 -7.72
C GLY A 245 -7.25 3.49 -8.67
N THR A 246 -6.21 2.67 -8.69
CA THR A 246 -6.22 1.32 -9.30
C THR A 246 -6.89 0.29 -8.38
N GLY A 247 -7.25 0.68 -7.17
CA GLY A 247 -7.79 -0.20 -6.16
C GLY A 247 -9.28 -0.48 -6.31
N THR A 248 -9.76 -1.44 -5.53
CA THR A 248 -11.17 -1.86 -5.59
C THR A 248 -12.12 -0.80 -5.05
N ASP A 249 -13.37 -0.83 -5.50
CA ASP A 249 -14.42 0.10 -5.01
C ASP A 249 -14.55 0.08 -3.48
N VAL A 250 -14.37 -1.08 -2.86
CA VAL A 250 -14.40 -1.24 -1.40
C VAL A 250 -13.26 -0.47 -0.74
N ALA A 251 -12.04 -0.56 -1.28
CA ALA A 251 -10.89 0.17 -0.77
C ALA A 251 -11.05 1.69 -0.92
N ILE A 252 -11.56 2.14 -2.08
CA ILE A 252 -11.88 3.55 -2.33
C ILE A 252 -12.97 4.05 -1.37
N GLN A 253 -13.95 3.20 -1.07
CA GLN A 253 -15.02 3.54 -0.12
C GLN A 253 -14.55 3.62 1.33
N ALA A 254 -13.57 2.81 1.72
CA ALA A 254 -12.99 2.80 3.07
C ALA A 254 -12.01 3.95 3.33
N ALA A 255 -11.45 4.58 2.28
CA ALA A 255 -10.40 5.58 2.41
C ALA A 255 -10.92 7.03 2.50
N GLY A 256 -10.28 7.82 3.35
CA GLY A 256 -10.51 9.27 3.46
C GLY A 256 -9.83 10.06 2.33
N ILE A 257 -8.76 9.49 1.74
CA ILE A 257 -8.07 10.05 0.58
C ILE A 257 -7.97 8.99 -0.51
N THR A 258 -8.18 9.38 -1.77
CA THR A 258 -7.98 8.51 -2.94
C THR A 258 -7.00 9.16 -3.91
N LEU A 259 -5.96 8.42 -4.28
CA LEU A 259 -4.98 8.82 -5.27
C LEU A 259 -5.43 8.32 -6.64
N LEU A 260 -6.00 9.20 -7.46
CA LEU A 260 -6.57 8.84 -8.78
C LEU A 260 -5.56 8.16 -9.72
N ARG A 261 -4.28 8.46 -9.51
CA ARG A 261 -3.18 7.77 -10.17
C ARG A 261 -2.59 6.78 -9.17
N GLY A 262 -2.33 5.56 -9.61
CA GLY A 262 -1.66 4.52 -8.82
C GLY A 262 -0.19 4.81 -8.54
N ASP A 263 0.19 6.07 -8.36
CA ASP A 263 1.55 6.53 -8.11
C ASP A 263 1.75 6.89 -6.63
N PRO A 264 2.56 6.12 -5.88
CA PRO A 264 2.80 6.36 -4.46
C PRO A 264 3.50 7.70 -4.19
N ALA A 265 4.15 8.33 -5.18
CA ALA A 265 4.76 9.66 -5.03
C ALA A 265 3.75 10.76 -4.67
N LEU A 266 2.44 10.51 -4.86
CA LEU A 266 1.39 11.42 -4.45
C LEU A 266 1.05 11.35 -2.96
N VAL A 267 1.51 10.35 -2.21
CA VAL A 267 1.25 10.21 -0.76
C VAL A 267 1.84 11.40 0.03
N PRO A 268 3.13 11.75 -0.10
CA PRO A 268 3.67 12.97 0.53
C PRO A 268 2.89 14.22 0.12
N ALA A 269 2.55 14.38 -1.16
CA ALA A 269 1.82 15.53 -1.66
C ALA A 269 0.41 15.65 -1.06
N ALA A 270 -0.26 14.51 -0.80
CA ALA A 270 -1.55 14.46 -0.13
C ALA A 270 -1.47 14.93 1.33
N LEU A 271 -0.45 14.49 2.07
CA LEU A 271 -0.19 14.98 3.42
C LEU A 271 0.23 16.46 3.43
N GLU A 272 0.98 16.89 2.43
CA GLU A 272 1.42 18.28 2.31
C GLU A 272 0.22 19.21 2.07
N VAL A 273 -0.64 18.92 1.09
CA VAL A 273 -1.78 19.77 0.75
C VAL A 273 -2.78 19.86 1.90
N THR A 274 -3.00 18.78 2.65
CA THR A 274 -3.88 18.78 3.83
C THR A 274 -3.29 19.64 4.95
N ARG A 275 -1.99 19.49 5.28
CA ARG A 275 -1.27 20.35 6.24
C ARG A 275 -1.33 21.84 5.85
N ARG A 276 -1.15 22.16 4.55
CA ARG A 276 -1.28 23.54 4.04
C ARG A 276 -2.71 24.07 4.15
N THR A 277 -3.70 23.21 3.93
CA THR A 277 -5.12 23.57 4.04
C THR A 277 -5.48 23.94 5.47
N LEU A 278 -5.09 23.14 6.47
CA LEU A 278 -5.33 23.46 7.88
C LEU A 278 -4.66 24.75 8.32
N ARG A 279 -3.42 25.00 7.85
CA ARG A 279 -2.76 26.27 8.12
C ARG A 279 -3.56 27.45 7.58
N LYS A 280 -4.17 27.33 6.40
CA LYS A 280 -5.04 28.36 5.83
C LYS A 280 -6.34 28.52 6.62
N ILE A 281 -6.94 27.42 7.08
CA ILE A 281 -8.12 27.45 7.94
C ILE A 281 -7.80 28.19 9.26
N ARG A 282 -6.70 27.83 9.92
CA ARG A 282 -6.24 28.49 11.15
C ARG A 282 -5.96 29.99 10.95
N GLN A 283 -5.34 30.36 9.82
CA GLN A 283 -5.12 31.77 9.44
C GLN A 283 -6.46 32.52 9.26
N ASN A 284 -7.41 31.94 8.53
CA ASN A 284 -8.70 32.57 8.26
C ASN A 284 -9.52 32.72 9.55
N LEU A 285 -9.50 31.73 10.44
CA LEU A 285 -10.11 31.84 11.76
C LEU A 285 -9.42 32.93 12.60
N GLY A 286 -8.10 33.00 12.58
CA GLY A 286 -7.34 34.06 13.24
C GLY A 286 -7.76 35.46 12.78
N TRP A 287 -7.94 35.67 11.48
CA TRP A 287 -8.48 36.92 10.94
C TRP A 287 -9.90 37.19 11.44
N ALA A 288 -10.80 36.22 11.27
CA ALA A 288 -12.20 36.36 11.68
C ALA A 288 -12.34 36.74 13.17
N PHE A 289 -11.61 36.06 14.05
CA PHE A 289 -11.60 36.39 15.48
C PHE A 289 -10.89 37.71 15.79
N GLY A 290 -9.79 38.03 15.10
CA GLY A 290 -9.07 39.29 15.29
C GLY A 290 -9.94 40.51 15.02
N TYR A 291 -10.73 40.50 13.94
CA TYR A 291 -11.67 41.59 13.65
C TYR A 291 -12.76 41.70 14.72
N ASN A 292 -13.31 40.58 15.20
CA ASN A 292 -14.33 40.58 16.25
C ASN A 292 -13.76 41.06 17.59
N LEU A 293 -12.55 40.64 17.94
CA LEU A 293 -11.87 41.01 19.18
C LEU A 293 -11.55 42.50 19.24
N LEU A 294 -11.24 43.13 18.10
CA LEU A 294 -11.04 44.58 18.01
C LEU A 294 -12.36 45.35 17.89
N GLY A 295 -13.30 44.81 17.11
CA GLY A 295 -14.58 45.47 16.81
C GLY A 295 -15.51 45.56 18.02
N LEU A 296 -15.59 44.52 18.86
CA LEU A 296 -16.49 44.50 20.02
C LEU A 296 -16.15 45.56 21.08
N PRO A 297 -14.88 45.71 21.54
CA PRO A 297 -14.51 46.78 22.46
C PRO A 297 -14.70 48.18 21.85
N LEU A 298 -14.34 48.36 20.58
CA LEU A 298 -14.52 49.65 19.90
C LEU A 298 -16.00 50.03 19.78
N ALA A 299 -16.88 49.06 19.51
CA ALA A 299 -18.32 49.27 19.49
C ALA A 299 -18.86 49.59 20.90
N ALA A 300 -18.42 48.85 21.92
CA ALA A 300 -18.81 49.09 23.31
C ALA A 300 -18.38 50.49 23.81
N LEU A 301 -17.24 50.99 23.34
CA LEU A 301 -16.73 52.34 23.63
C LEU A 301 -17.35 53.44 22.73
N GLY A 302 -18.24 53.08 21.81
CA GLY A 302 -18.91 54.03 20.91
C GLY A 302 -18.07 54.52 19.72
N TYR A 303 -16.87 53.97 19.51
CA TYR A 303 -15.97 54.35 18.42
C TYR A 303 -16.25 53.65 17.09
N LEU A 304 -17.19 52.69 17.05
CA LEU A 304 -17.52 51.93 15.85
C LEU A 304 -18.89 52.34 15.30
N SER A 305 -18.92 53.05 14.16
CA SER A 305 -20.17 53.33 13.45
C SER A 305 -20.61 52.11 12.61
N PRO A 306 -21.91 51.94 12.33
CA PRO A 306 -22.40 50.85 11.47
C PRO A 306 -21.73 50.81 10.10
N MET A 307 -21.36 51.97 9.55
CA MET A 307 -20.63 52.09 8.28
C MET A 307 -19.21 51.52 8.38
N LEU A 308 -18.47 51.85 9.46
CA LEU A 308 -17.13 51.30 9.70
C LEU A 308 -17.15 49.80 9.97
N ALA A 309 -18.15 49.32 10.71
CA ALA A 309 -18.37 47.90 10.95
C ALA A 309 -18.60 47.13 9.64
N GLY A 310 -19.46 47.66 8.76
CA GLY A 310 -19.73 47.09 7.44
C GLY A 310 -18.48 47.07 6.54
N ALA A 311 -17.70 48.14 6.53
CA ALA A 311 -16.45 48.21 5.77
C ALA A 311 -15.41 47.19 6.27
N ALA A 312 -15.26 47.03 7.59
CA ALA A 312 -14.37 46.04 8.19
C ALA A 312 -14.80 44.60 7.84
N MET A 313 -16.10 44.31 7.84
CA MET A 313 -16.65 43.00 7.47
C MET A 313 -16.42 42.66 5.99
N ALA A 314 -16.56 43.64 5.10
CA ALA A 314 -16.27 43.48 3.68
C ALA A 314 -14.76 43.24 3.44
N LEU A 315 -13.89 44.03 4.09
CA LEU A 315 -12.44 43.84 4.01
C LEU A 315 -12.01 42.46 4.52
N SER A 316 -12.56 42.02 5.65
CA SER A 316 -12.32 40.68 6.21
C SER A 316 -12.66 39.57 5.20
N SER A 317 -13.82 39.67 4.56
CA SER A 317 -14.26 38.70 3.54
C SER A 317 -13.31 38.64 2.34
N VAL A 318 -12.85 39.81 1.85
CA VAL A 318 -11.88 39.90 0.76
C VAL A 318 -10.53 39.30 1.18
N SER A 319 -10.04 39.60 2.38
CA SER A 319 -8.78 39.07 2.90
C SER A 319 -8.81 37.54 3.06
N VAL A 320 -9.90 37.00 3.60
CA VAL A 320 -10.12 35.55 3.75
C VAL A 320 -10.17 34.86 2.38
N LEU A 321 -10.93 35.43 1.43
CA LEU A 321 -11.06 34.89 0.09
C LEU A 321 -9.71 34.92 -0.66
N ALA A 322 -9.00 36.05 -0.63
CA ALA A 322 -7.68 36.19 -1.24
C ALA A 322 -6.68 35.18 -0.64
N ASN A 323 -6.69 35.01 0.68
CA ASN A 323 -5.82 34.04 1.36
C ASN A 323 -6.12 32.59 0.95
N ALA A 324 -7.40 32.24 0.81
CA ALA A 324 -7.83 30.92 0.35
C ALA A 324 -7.41 30.66 -1.12
N LEU A 325 -7.49 31.67 -1.99
CA LEU A 325 -7.08 31.56 -3.39
C LEU A 325 -5.58 31.29 -3.59
N LEU A 326 -4.73 31.64 -2.61
CA LEU A 326 -3.31 31.25 -2.65
C LEU A 326 -3.12 29.73 -2.64
N LEU A 327 -4.00 28.98 -1.97
CA LEU A 327 -3.97 27.52 -1.97
C LEU A 327 -4.35 26.95 -3.34
N ALA A 328 -5.13 27.68 -4.16
CA ALA A 328 -5.47 27.26 -5.52
C ALA A 328 -4.24 27.19 -6.44
N ARG A 329 -3.16 27.91 -6.10
CA ARG A 329 -1.87 27.91 -6.80
C ARG A 329 -0.93 26.78 -6.37
N TRP A 330 -1.29 26.02 -5.34
CA TRP A 330 -0.48 24.87 -4.91
C TRP A 330 -0.33 23.87 -6.06
N LYS A 331 0.91 23.40 -6.23
CA LYS A 331 1.27 22.29 -7.10
C LYS A 331 2.10 21.33 -6.25
N PRO A 332 1.92 20.01 -6.42
CA PRO A 332 2.82 19.04 -5.81
C PRO A 332 4.24 19.29 -6.35
N ALA A 333 5.25 19.14 -5.49
CA ALA A 333 6.64 19.14 -5.95
C ALA A 333 6.79 18.03 -7.01
N ARG A 334 7.11 18.41 -8.25
CA ARG A 334 7.38 17.43 -9.31
C ARG A 334 8.83 16.96 -9.20
N GLN A 335 9.05 15.67 -9.47
CA GLN A 335 10.39 15.16 -9.73
C GLN A 335 11.04 16.01 -10.83
N GLY A 336 12.11 16.74 -10.48
CA GLY A 336 12.87 17.59 -11.41
C GLY A 336 13.08 19.05 -10.95
N ASP A 337 12.27 19.57 -10.04
CA ASP A 337 12.42 20.97 -9.55
C ASP A 337 13.42 21.11 -8.38
N ALA A 338 14.03 20.00 -7.95
CA ALA A 338 15.21 20.01 -7.09
C ALA A 338 16.47 19.99 -7.97
N ARG A 339 16.82 21.14 -8.53
CA ARG A 339 18.15 21.47 -9.03
C ARG A 339 18.56 22.83 -8.48
#